data_AF-A0A2V9YNJ9-F1
#
_entry.id   AF-A0A2V9YNJ9-F1
#
_cell.length_a   1.000
_cell.length_b   1.000
_cell.length_c   1.000
_cell.angle_alpha   90.00
_cell.angle_beta   90.00
_cell.angle_gamma   90.00
#
_symmetry.space_group_name_H-M   'P 1'
#
loop_
_entity.id
_entity.type
_entity.pdbx_description
1 polymer ?
#
loop_
_entity_poly.entity_id
_entity_poly.type
_entity_poly.pdbx_seq_one_letter_code
_entity_poly.pdbx_strand_id
1 'polypeptide(L)'
;MTTAAKPITEIAAQWREARKLYVIYSALLERFALGAPPCPELDSPIDRNEPEALERAAKWMLQMDERIHVHQLRQLLQTSQLSTEEYLRPLITHHLQKEKKNEADRDKIDFLLVQYLCLCAPPAFYERSVAFEEIAQILEPLLGEVGAHPPRWLEPLEQATSQLDSLRSLRDLLEQGTLEQMRKLKAGGGEMYFGPTALAAITRFNFLVRKSFGRLIAADLHAIRFSLNELERRGVATVDCTRANLSSQESIDNLRQACHEWKKPFRAAYAAGHNFKELIEIRTAVEDTLAHAPQSGSAAPSSKKPDVSAAPASNGTPLPLEKPADKQHNDPIAVEFTHKAQPKITPPKPAAPELMSMQAPSQTTTPAGGTPAPSAIAPAIAAEMQAAVDQINRELTKNHVKAGSVANIPLGGVKLMLSSWEVGAFLQNADETTETLQRAVAARAVIAAQIERRKRGEIPLDLPQVIKMAQLESGKIQARIASAKQAKDIDSAVNLAATHKRLLALMDEAVKPRK
;
A
#
# COMPACT_ATOMS: atom_id res chain seq x y z
N MET A 1 53.86 3.74 -1.56
CA MET A 1 52.84 2.76 -2.01
C MET A 1 51.98 3.45 -3.04
N THR A 2 52.05 3.02 -4.29
CA THR A 2 51.35 3.63 -5.43
C THR A 2 49.91 3.12 -5.43
N THR A 3 48.96 3.96 -5.04
CA THR A 3 47.52 3.69 -5.17
C THR A 3 47.22 3.59 -6.66
N ALA A 4 46.97 2.38 -7.17
CA ALA A 4 46.56 2.17 -8.55
C ALA A 4 45.26 2.95 -8.78
N ALA A 5 45.25 3.85 -9.76
CA ALA A 5 44.07 4.63 -10.10
C ALA A 5 42.94 3.68 -10.54
N LYS A 6 41.77 3.78 -9.89
CA LYS A 6 40.58 3.00 -10.28
C LYS A 6 40.17 3.40 -11.71
N PRO A 7 39.72 2.44 -12.55
CA PRO A 7 39.24 2.76 -13.89
C PRO A 7 38.03 3.70 -13.84
N ILE A 8 37.98 4.68 -14.75
CA ILE A 8 36.95 5.73 -14.82
C ILE A 8 35.52 5.14 -14.83
N THR A 9 35.33 3.99 -15.48
CA THR A 9 34.05 3.28 -15.54
C THR A 9 33.54 2.82 -14.17
N GLU A 10 34.45 2.47 -13.25
CA GLU A 10 34.12 2.06 -11.89
C GLU A 10 33.68 3.27 -11.05
N ILE A 11 34.35 4.41 -11.23
CA ILE A 11 34.00 5.68 -10.57
C ILE A 11 32.59 6.12 -10.98
N ALA A 12 32.28 6.08 -12.28
CA ALA A 12 30.94 6.41 -12.79
C ALA A 12 29.86 5.43 -12.29
N ALA A 13 30.20 4.16 -12.06
CA ALA A 13 29.27 3.22 -11.43
C ALA A 13 29.02 3.57 -9.96
N GLN A 14 30.06 3.90 -9.20
CA GLN A 14 29.94 4.31 -7.78
C GLN A 14 29.05 5.56 -7.63
N TRP A 15 29.22 6.58 -8.46
CA TRP A 15 28.36 7.77 -8.44
C TRP A 15 26.90 7.46 -8.74
N ARG A 16 26.62 6.60 -9.73
CA ARG A 16 25.25 6.21 -10.06
C ARG A 16 24.57 5.49 -8.91
N GLU A 17 25.25 4.55 -8.28
CA GLU A 17 24.71 3.83 -7.11
C GLU A 17 24.52 4.78 -5.92
N ALA A 18 25.48 5.65 -5.64
CA ALA A 18 25.38 6.64 -4.57
C ALA A 18 24.18 7.60 -4.78
N ARG A 19 23.92 8.05 -6.02
CA ARG A 19 22.75 8.90 -6.30
C ARG A 19 21.42 8.16 -6.13
N LYS A 20 21.35 6.86 -6.45
CA LYS A 20 20.13 6.06 -6.17
C LYS A 20 19.84 5.96 -4.67
N LEU A 21 20.88 5.74 -3.85
CA LEU A 21 20.74 5.76 -2.38
C LEU A 21 20.31 7.14 -1.89
N TYR A 22 20.90 8.20 -2.44
CA TYR A 22 20.63 9.58 -2.09
C TYR A 22 19.16 9.94 -2.26
N VAL A 23 18.50 9.50 -3.34
CA VAL A 23 17.06 9.71 -3.54
C VAL A 23 16.24 9.15 -2.37
N ILE A 24 16.57 7.96 -1.88
CA ILE A 24 15.87 7.34 -0.75
C ILE A 24 16.18 8.12 0.54
N TYR A 25 17.45 8.47 0.77
CA TYR A 25 17.89 9.12 2.00
C TYR A 25 17.37 10.55 2.12
N SER A 26 17.31 11.30 1.02
CA SER A 26 16.70 12.62 0.95
C SER A 26 15.20 12.56 1.23
N ALA A 27 14.49 11.56 0.68
CA ALA A 27 13.08 11.35 0.98
C ALA A 27 12.84 11.00 2.47
N LEU A 28 13.76 10.27 3.11
CA LEU A 28 13.71 10.01 4.55
C LEU A 28 13.99 11.28 5.36
N LEU A 29 14.99 12.07 4.96
CA LEU A 29 15.34 13.33 5.60
C LEU A 29 14.16 14.30 5.63
N GLU A 30 13.53 14.51 4.49
CA GLU A 30 12.38 15.39 4.34
C GLU A 30 11.19 14.87 5.16
N ARG A 31 10.86 13.58 5.01
CA ARG A 31 9.67 13.00 5.63
C ARG A 31 9.74 12.91 7.15
N PHE A 32 10.94 12.69 7.71
CA PHE A 32 11.13 12.45 9.15
C PHE A 32 11.91 13.56 9.84
N ALA A 33 12.23 14.65 9.15
CA ALA A 33 12.97 15.80 9.67
C ALA A 33 14.26 15.40 10.43
N LEU A 34 15.07 14.50 9.85
CA LEU A 34 16.26 13.93 10.53
C LEU A 34 17.42 14.93 10.72
N GLY A 35 17.27 16.17 10.24
CA GLY A 35 18.15 17.30 10.54
C GLY A 35 19.57 17.20 9.99
N ALA A 36 19.80 16.38 8.95
CA ALA A 36 21.09 16.36 8.24
C ALA A 36 21.03 17.29 7.02
N PRO A 37 22.10 18.06 6.73
CA PRO A 37 22.16 18.85 5.51
C PRO A 37 22.22 17.94 4.27
N PRO A 38 21.70 18.38 3.11
CA PRO A 38 21.86 17.66 1.85
C PRO A 38 23.34 17.54 1.47
N CYS A 39 23.68 16.58 0.63
CA CYS A 39 25.05 16.37 0.15
C CYS A 39 25.23 17.04 -1.21
N PRO A 40 25.95 18.17 -1.32
CA PRO A 40 26.08 18.92 -2.57
C PRO A 40 26.67 18.10 -3.71
N GLU A 41 27.57 17.16 -3.38
CA GLU A 41 28.16 16.25 -4.35
C GLU A 41 27.14 15.32 -5.02
N LEU A 42 26.12 14.89 -4.27
CA LEU A 42 25.09 13.95 -4.73
C LEU A 42 23.89 14.65 -5.37
N ASP A 43 23.61 15.90 -4.98
CA ASP A 43 22.65 16.78 -5.66
C ASP A 43 23.12 17.15 -7.07
N SER A 44 24.44 17.25 -7.26
CA SER A 44 25.03 17.55 -8.56
C SER A 44 24.90 16.37 -9.53
N PRO A 45 24.37 16.58 -10.76
CA PRO A 45 24.31 15.53 -11.77
C PRO A 45 25.68 15.22 -12.40
N ILE A 46 26.71 16.03 -12.12
CA ILE A 46 28.06 15.90 -12.68
C ILE A 46 28.87 14.92 -11.84
N ASP A 47 29.43 13.89 -12.47
CA ASP A 47 30.36 12.94 -11.86
C ASP A 47 31.73 13.62 -11.67
N ARG A 48 32.17 13.74 -10.41
CA ARG A 48 33.47 14.31 -10.08
C ARG A 48 34.51 13.19 -9.98
N ASN A 49 35.66 13.39 -10.62
CA ASN A 49 36.79 12.43 -10.54
C ASN A 49 37.67 12.64 -9.30
N GLU A 50 37.38 13.67 -8.49
CA GLU A 50 38.10 13.98 -7.26
C GLU A 50 37.85 12.90 -6.20
N PRO A 51 38.89 12.20 -5.70
CA PRO A 51 38.74 11.19 -4.65
C PRO A 51 38.07 11.73 -3.38
N GLU A 52 38.36 12.98 -3.03
CA GLU A 52 37.80 13.64 -1.84
C GLU A 52 36.28 13.83 -1.95
N ALA A 53 35.74 14.04 -3.15
CA ALA A 53 34.30 14.19 -3.35
C ALA A 53 33.56 12.87 -3.09
N LEU A 54 34.12 11.75 -3.54
CA LEU A 54 33.61 10.41 -3.23
C LEU A 54 33.73 10.10 -1.74
N GLU A 55 34.83 10.48 -1.10
CA GLU A 55 35.01 10.28 0.34
C GLU A 55 33.98 11.07 1.16
N ARG A 56 33.70 12.34 0.78
CA ARG A 56 32.65 13.15 1.41
C ARG A 56 31.26 12.55 1.23
N ALA A 57 30.93 12.09 0.01
CA ALA A 57 29.66 11.42 -0.26
C ALA A 57 29.52 10.12 0.55
N ALA A 58 30.57 9.29 0.61
CA ALA A 58 30.59 8.06 1.41
C ALA A 58 30.44 8.35 2.91
N LYS A 59 31.14 9.37 3.43
CA LYS A 59 30.99 9.81 4.82
C LYS A 59 29.58 10.29 5.13
N TRP A 60 28.96 11.03 4.22
CA TRP A 60 27.57 11.45 4.36
C TRP A 60 26.62 10.24 4.41
N MET A 61 26.80 9.25 3.53
CA MET A 61 26.00 8.01 3.54
C MET A 61 26.13 7.25 4.86
N LEU A 62 27.33 7.14 5.41
CA LEU A 62 27.57 6.50 6.71
C LEU A 62 26.83 7.25 7.85
N GLN A 63 26.88 8.59 7.85
CA GLN A 63 26.12 9.39 8.81
C GLN A 63 24.61 9.20 8.67
N MET A 64 24.12 9.06 7.44
CA MET A 64 22.70 8.79 7.19
C MET A 64 22.29 7.39 7.66
N ASP A 65 23.14 6.38 7.46
CA ASP A 65 22.90 5.04 7.98
C ASP A 65 22.71 5.06 9.51
N GLU A 66 23.50 5.84 10.24
CA GLU A 66 23.39 5.93 11.71
C GLU A 66 22.08 6.60 12.15
N ARG A 67 21.57 7.57 11.38
CA ARG A 67 20.35 8.33 11.71
C ARG A 67 19.07 7.61 11.31
N ILE A 68 19.11 6.87 10.21
CA ILE A 68 17.94 6.22 9.64
C ILE A 68 17.63 4.95 10.44
N HIS A 69 16.41 4.85 10.93
CA HIS A 69 15.92 3.65 11.61
C HIS A 69 15.11 2.75 10.67
N VAL A 70 15.08 1.44 10.95
CA VAL A 70 14.35 0.46 10.11
C VAL A 70 12.87 0.78 9.96
N HIS A 71 12.22 1.34 10.98
CA HIS A 71 10.80 1.70 10.92
C HIS A 71 10.53 2.86 9.93
N GLN A 72 11.48 3.79 9.79
CA GLN A 72 11.40 4.90 8.84
C GLN A 72 11.53 4.40 7.40
N LEU A 73 12.51 3.51 7.16
CA LEU A 73 12.65 2.79 5.88
C LEU A 73 11.37 2.04 5.53
N ARG A 74 10.81 1.29 6.48
CA ARG A 74 9.55 0.57 6.31
C ARG A 74 8.43 1.50 5.89
N GLN A 75 8.21 2.57 6.63
CA GLN A 75 7.13 3.51 6.35
C GLN A 75 7.31 4.19 5.00
N LEU A 76 8.53 4.63 4.63
CA LEU A 76 8.78 5.25 3.33
C LEU A 76 8.55 4.26 2.19
N LEU A 77 9.18 3.09 2.21
CA LEU A 77 9.14 2.13 1.11
C LEU A 77 7.74 1.51 0.93
N GLN A 78 6.96 1.38 2.00
CA GLN A 78 5.58 0.85 1.90
C GLN A 78 4.53 1.89 1.47
N THR A 79 4.88 3.18 1.45
CA THR A 79 3.91 4.26 1.14
C THR A 79 4.34 5.20 0.02
N SER A 80 5.50 4.95 -0.60
CA SER A 80 6.01 5.73 -1.73
C SER A 80 6.21 4.86 -2.96
N GLN A 81 6.52 5.49 -4.09
CA GLN A 81 6.88 4.80 -5.33
C GLN A 81 8.34 4.34 -5.35
N LEU A 82 9.12 4.55 -4.28
CA LEU A 82 10.54 4.23 -4.21
C LEU A 82 10.82 2.74 -3.96
N SER A 83 9.79 1.92 -3.72
CA SER A 83 9.93 0.46 -3.56
C SER A 83 10.02 -0.27 -4.90
N THR A 84 10.92 0.17 -5.79
CA THR A 84 11.26 -0.53 -7.03
C THR A 84 12.58 -1.27 -6.88
N GLU A 85 12.82 -2.24 -7.77
CA GLU A 85 14.05 -3.04 -7.76
C GLU A 85 15.29 -2.16 -7.99
N GLU A 86 15.14 -1.14 -8.83
CA GLU A 86 16.18 -0.16 -9.16
C GLU A 86 16.74 0.56 -7.94
N TYR A 87 15.89 0.86 -6.94
CA TYR A 87 16.29 1.55 -5.71
C TYR A 87 16.60 0.59 -4.56
N LEU A 88 15.86 -0.53 -4.45
CA LEU A 88 16.07 -1.50 -3.37
C LEU A 88 17.38 -2.27 -3.49
N ARG A 89 17.77 -2.66 -4.71
CA ARG A 89 18.99 -3.44 -4.94
C ARG A 89 20.25 -2.67 -4.48
N PRO A 90 20.51 -1.43 -4.92
CA PRO A 90 21.62 -0.61 -4.40
C PRO A 90 21.60 -0.46 -2.89
N LEU A 91 20.42 -0.24 -2.30
CA LEU A 91 20.25 -0.04 -0.86
C LEU A 91 20.61 -1.30 -0.06
N ILE A 92 20.20 -2.47 -0.53
CA ILE A 92 20.56 -3.75 0.09
C ILE A 92 22.06 -4.01 -0.06
N THR A 93 22.60 -3.85 -1.27
CA THR A 93 24.02 -4.06 -1.53
C THR A 93 24.89 -3.15 -0.66
N HIS A 94 24.52 -1.86 -0.52
CA HIS A 94 25.20 -0.91 0.36
C HIS A 94 25.28 -1.43 1.80
N HIS A 95 24.17 -1.86 2.39
CA HIS A 95 24.16 -2.40 3.76
C HIS A 95 24.91 -3.73 3.89
N LEU A 96 24.85 -4.61 2.89
CA LEU A 96 25.57 -5.89 2.87
C LEU A 96 27.09 -5.71 2.76
N GLN A 97 27.55 -4.67 2.07
CA GLN A 97 28.98 -4.40 1.85
C GLN A 97 29.68 -3.67 3.00
N LYS A 98 28.95 -3.25 4.04
CA LYS A 98 29.56 -2.63 5.23
C LYS A 98 30.54 -3.59 5.90
N GLU A 99 31.76 -3.12 6.17
CA GLU A 99 32.81 -3.92 6.82
C GLU A 99 32.40 -4.34 8.24
N LYS A 100 31.78 -3.43 8.98
CA LYS A 100 31.25 -3.67 10.33
C LYS A 100 29.75 -3.49 10.29
N LYS A 101 29.02 -4.52 10.71
CA LYS A 101 27.57 -4.52 10.78
C LYS A 101 27.14 -4.62 12.23
N ASN A 102 26.23 -3.76 12.65
CA ASN A 102 25.67 -3.81 14.00
C ASN A 102 24.23 -4.36 13.99
N GLU A 103 23.59 -4.37 15.15
CA GLU A 103 22.19 -4.80 15.29
C GLU A 103 21.21 -3.96 14.45
N ALA A 104 21.45 -2.65 14.31
CA ALA A 104 20.61 -1.80 13.48
C ALA A 104 20.77 -2.13 11.98
N ASP A 105 21.98 -2.45 11.51
CA ASP A 105 22.21 -2.93 10.14
C ASP A 105 21.51 -4.27 9.91
N ARG A 106 21.56 -5.18 10.89
CA ARG A 106 20.85 -6.46 10.87
C ARG A 106 19.36 -6.28 10.63
N ASP A 107 18.71 -5.41 11.41
CA ASP A 107 17.27 -5.17 11.31
C ASP A 107 16.88 -4.52 9.97
N LYS A 108 17.74 -3.64 9.43
CA LYS A 108 17.56 -3.07 8.08
C LYS A 108 17.68 -4.14 7.00
N ILE A 109 18.71 -4.96 7.05
CA ILE A 109 18.93 -6.05 6.08
C ILE A 109 17.76 -7.03 6.11
N ASP A 110 17.33 -7.47 7.30
CA ASP A 110 16.14 -8.32 7.49
C ASP A 110 14.92 -7.73 6.79
N PHE A 111 14.64 -6.45 7.01
CA PHE A 111 13.50 -5.78 6.41
C PHE A 111 13.65 -5.63 4.89
N LEU A 112 14.81 -5.18 4.41
CA LEU A 112 15.04 -4.88 3.01
C LEU A 112 15.03 -6.15 2.15
N LEU A 113 15.62 -7.25 2.62
CA LEU A 113 15.58 -8.53 1.91
C LEU A 113 14.15 -9.07 1.79
N VAL A 114 13.35 -8.98 2.85
CA VAL A 114 11.93 -9.35 2.78
C VAL A 114 11.15 -8.43 1.84
N GLN A 115 11.46 -7.13 1.83
CA GLN A 115 10.80 -6.17 0.94
C GLN A 115 11.16 -6.44 -0.53
N TYR A 116 12.42 -6.74 -0.83
CA TYR A 116 12.87 -7.15 -2.16
C TYR A 116 12.24 -8.47 -2.59
N LEU A 117 12.18 -9.46 -1.69
CA LEU A 117 11.49 -10.72 -1.95
C LEU A 117 10.02 -10.47 -2.27
N CYS A 118 9.28 -9.68 -1.49
CA CYS A 118 7.89 -9.34 -1.79
C CYS A 118 7.70 -8.65 -3.16
N LEU A 119 8.69 -7.87 -3.60
CA LEU A 119 8.65 -7.20 -4.90
C LEU A 119 8.85 -8.20 -6.05
N CYS A 120 9.74 -9.16 -5.88
CA CYS A 120 10.13 -10.12 -6.91
C CYS A 120 9.34 -11.44 -6.85
N ALA A 121 8.65 -11.71 -5.75
CA ALA A 121 7.97 -12.97 -5.50
C ALA A 121 6.84 -13.21 -6.52
N PRO A 122 6.77 -14.40 -7.13
CA PRO A 122 5.63 -14.79 -7.94
C PRO A 122 4.32 -14.73 -7.12
N PRO A 123 3.17 -14.37 -7.73
CA PRO A 123 1.88 -14.32 -7.03
C PRO A 123 1.53 -15.61 -6.27
N ALA A 124 1.91 -16.77 -6.82
CA ALA A 124 1.68 -18.08 -6.21
C ALA A 124 2.28 -18.23 -4.80
N PHE A 125 3.34 -17.48 -4.44
CA PHE A 125 3.97 -17.57 -3.13
C PHE A 125 3.02 -17.20 -1.99
N TYR A 126 2.04 -16.33 -2.26
CA TYR A 126 1.05 -15.93 -1.26
C TYR A 126 0.00 -17.01 -1.01
N GLU A 127 -0.14 -17.99 -1.89
CA GLU A 127 -1.18 -19.03 -1.82
C GLU A 127 -0.65 -20.36 -1.28
N ARG A 128 0.66 -20.62 -1.38
CA ARG A 128 1.27 -21.91 -0.95
C ARG A 128 2.43 -21.75 0.04
N SER A 129 2.90 -22.88 0.56
CA SER A 129 4.18 -22.92 1.28
C SER A 129 5.33 -22.68 0.30
N VAL A 130 6.33 -21.91 0.75
CA VAL A 130 7.48 -21.50 -0.05
C VAL A 130 8.71 -22.27 0.42
N ALA A 131 9.39 -22.94 -0.50
CA ALA A 131 10.60 -23.70 -0.20
C ALA A 131 11.84 -22.79 -0.07
N PHE A 132 12.90 -23.29 0.55
CA PHE A 132 14.13 -22.53 0.77
C PHE A 132 14.84 -22.19 -0.54
N GLU A 133 14.91 -23.14 -1.47
CA GLU A 133 15.57 -23.05 -2.77
C GLU A 133 14.94 -21.94 -3.63
N GLU A 134 13.62 -21.77 -3.53
CA GLU A 134 12.88 -20.74 -4.26
C GLU A 134 13.22 -19.34 -3.76
N ILE A 135 13.44 -19.18 -2.45
CA ILE A 135 13.90 -17.93 -1.85
C ILE A 135 15.35 -17.65 -2.24
N ALA A 136 16.21 -18.68 -2.17
CA ALA A 136 17.60 -18.59 -2.56
C ALA A 136 17.75 -18.09 -4.01
N GLN A 137 16.96 -18.64 -4.94
CA GLN A 137 16.97 -18.23 -6.35
C GLN A 137 16.55 -16.77 -6.55
N ILE A 138 15.55 -16.28 -5.81
CA ILE A 138 15.12 -14.87 -5.93
C ILE A 138 16.17 -13.92 -5.35
N LEU A 139 16.89 -14.33 -4.30
CA LEU A 139 17.89 -13.50 -3.62
C LEU A 139 19.31 -13.64 -4.19
N GLU A 140 19.57 -14.60 -5.08
CA GLU A 140 20.86 -14.80 -5.74
C GLU A 140 21.45 -13.51 -6.34
N PRO A 141 20.69 -12.61 -6.99
CA PRO A 141 21.25 -11.36 -7.53
C PRO A 141 21.79 -10.39 -6.47
N LEU A 142 21.49 -10.60 -5.20
CA LEU A 142 21.93 -9.79 -4.05
C LEU A 142 22.97 -10.52 -3.20
N LEU A 143 22.75 -11.81 -2.96
CA LEU A 143 23.52 -12.61 -2.01
C LEU A 143 24.63 -13.43 -2.67
N GLY A 144 24.60 -13.58 -4.01
CA GLY A 144 25.48 -14.47 -4.74
C GLY A 144 25.10 -15.93 -4.55
N GLU A 145 26.11 -16.82 -4.57
CA GLU A 145 25.90 -18.25 -4.38
C GLU A 145 25.36 -18.55 -2.97
N VAL A 146 24.18 -19.17 -2.92
CA VAL A 146 23.51 -19.59 -1.68
C VAL A 146 23.63 -21.11 -1.59
N GLY A 147 24.04 -21.62 -0.43
CA GLY A 147 24.13 -23.07 -0.22
C GLY A 147 22.77 -23.77 -0.35
N ALA A 148 22.76 -25.06 -0.69
CA ALA A 148 21.53 -25.82 -0.96
C ALA A 148 20.60 -25.99 0.26
N HIS A 149 21.12 -25.89 1.48
CA HIS A 149 20.35 -26.10 2.71
C HIS A 149 20.66 -25.02 3.75
N PRO A 150 19.68 -24.67 4.61
CA PRO A 150 19.92 -23.78 5.74
C PRO A 150 21.07 -24.30 6.64
N PRO A 151 21.90 -23.40 7.20
CA PRO A 151 22.90 -23.78 8.18
C PRO A 151 22.29 -24.52 9.38
N ARG A 152 22.99 -25.54 9.92
CA ARG A 152 22.49 -26.35 11.04
C ARG A 152 22.07 -25.55 12.27
N TRP A 153 22.75 -24.44 12.56
CA TRP A 153 22.40 -23.59 13.70
C TRP A 153 21.04 -22.88 13.52
N LEU A 154 20.50 -22.85 12.29
CA LEU A 154 19.15 -22.38 11.97
C LEU A 154 18.11 -23.52 11.91
N GLU A 155 18.43 -24.75 12.34
CA GLU A 155 17.42 -25.82 12.44
C GLU A 155 16.18 -25.44 13.28
N PRO A 156 16.29 -24.70 14.41
CA PRO A 156 15.11 -24.21 15.14
C PRO A 156 14.20 -23.30 14.29
N LEU A 157 14.74 -22.64 13.26
CA LEU A 157 13.99 -21.79 12.34
C LEU A 157 13.01 -22.60 11.49
N GLU A 158 13.43 -23.78 11.03
CA GLU A 158 12.59 -24.66 10.21
C GLU A 158 11.46 -25.25 11.05
N GLN A 159 11.75 -25.63 12.30
CA GLN A 159 10.72 -26.04 13.26
C GLN A 159 9.71 -24.92 13.50
N ALA A 160 10.18 -23.71 13.78
CA ALA A 160 9.32 -22.53 13.94
C ALA A 160 8.49 -22.25 12.67
N THR A 161 9.08 -22.40 11.49
CA THR A 161 8.38 -22.22 10.21
C THR A 161 7.22 -23.21 10.05
N SER A 162 7.44 -24.49 10.39
CA SER A 162 6.38 -25.51 10.32
C SER A 162 5.22 -25.24 11.29
N GLN A 163 5.50 -24.61 12.44
CA GLN A 163 4.48 -24.28 13.44
C GLN A 163 3.57 -23.12 12.99
N LEU A 164 4.07 -22.18 12.18
CA LEU A 164 3.32 -21.01 11.73
C LEU A 164 2.00 -21.35 11.00
N ASP A 165 1.96 -22.48 10.30
CA ASP A 165 0.77 -22.94 9.57
C ASP A 165 -0.32 -23.51 10.50
N SER A 166 0.07 -23.96 11.69
CA SER A 166 -0.87 -24.51 12.69
C SER A 166 -1.58 -23.43 13.51
N LEU A 167 -1.02 -22.22 13.59
CA LEU A 167 -1.58 -21.12 14.38
C LEU A 167 -2.96 -20.69 13.89
N ARG A 168 -3.86 -20.37 14.83
CA ARG A 168 -5.25 -19.98 14.56
C ARG A 168 -5.55 -18.54 14.97
N SER A 169 -4.80 -17.98 15.91
CA SER A 169 -4.95 -16.61 16.39
C SER A 169 -3.61 -15.86 16.51
N LEU A 170 -3.65 -14.53 16.62
CA LEU A 170 -2.45 -13.77 17.00
C LEU A 170 -2.01 -14.07 18.43
N ARG A 171 -2.93 -14.45 19.32
CA ARG A 171 -2.61 -14.86 20.69
C ARG A 171 -1.70 -16.09 20.66
N ASP A 172 -2.03 -17.10 19.86
CA ASP A 172 -1.23 -18.33 19.73
C ASP A 172 0.21 -17.99 19.30
N LEU A 173 0.36 -17.06 18.34
CA LEU A 173 1.67 -16.63 17.85
C LEU A 173 2.52 -15.96 18.94
N LEU A 174 1.91 -15.11 19.77
CA LEU A 174 2.61 -14.40 20.83
C LEU A 174 2.92 -15.30 22.04
N GLU A 175 1.97 -16.16 22.43
CA GLU A 175 2.13 -17.07 23.58
C GLU A 175 3.17 -18.16 23.34
N GLN A 176 3.28 -18.66 22.10
CA GLN A 176 4.32 -19.64 21.74
C GLN A 176 5.75 -19.05 21.81
N GLY A 177 5.88 -17.72 21.82
CA GLY A 177 7.18 -17.05 21.91
C GLY A 177 8.10 -17.29 20.72
N THR A 178 7.55 -17.71 19.56
CA THR A 178 8.31 -18.06 18.35
C THR A 178 9.18 -16.88 17.86
N LEU A 179 8.65 -15.66 17.97
CA LEU A 179 9.35 -14.44 17.53
C LEU A 179 10.50 -14.07 18.48
N GLU A 180 10.31 -14.24 19.79
CA GLU A 180 11.32 -14.02 20.82
C GLU A 180 12.46 -15.04 20.69
N GLN A 181 12.12 -16.32 20.47
CA GLN A 181 13.09 -17.37 20.21
C GLN A 181 13.91 -17.05 18.96
N MET A 182 13.27 -16.60 17.88
CA MET A 182 13.97 -16.19 16.68
C MET A 182 14.88 -14.97 16.91
N ARG A 183 14.43 -13.97 17.69
CA ARG A 183 15.27 -12.82 18.05
C ARG A 183 16.54 -13.26 18.79
N LYS A 184 16.40 -14.19 19.74
CA LYS A 184 17.55 -14.77 20.46
C LYS A 184 18.47 -15.56 19.52
N LEU A 185 17.91 -16.35 18.62
CA LEU A 185 18.68 -17.12 17.63
C LEU A 185 19.50 -16.20 16.71
N LYS A 186 18.89 -15.13 16.19
CA LYS A 186 19.57 -14.11 15.38
C LYS A 186 20.70 -13.41 16.13
N ALA A 187 20.50 -13.11 17.42
CA ALA A 187 21.53 -12.48 18.25
C ALA A 187 22.70 -13.43 18.52
N GLY A 188 22.43 -14.73 18.70
CA GLY A 188 23.46 -15.75 18.93
C GLY A 188 24.32 -16.08 17.70
N GLY A 189 23.86 -15.76 16.48
CA GLY A 189 24.56 -16.09 15.24
C GLY A 189 25.83 -15.28 14.96
N GLY A 190 26.01 -14.12 15.60
CA GLY A 190 27.17 -13.24 15.39
C GLY A 190 27.41 -12.94 13.90
N GLU A 191 28.67 -13.07 13.45
CA GLU A 191 29.04 -12.86 12.04
C GLU A 191 28.43 -13.89 11.08
N MET A 192 28.13 -15.12 11.55
CA MET A 192 27.53 -16.17 10.70
C MET A 192 26.14 -15.78 10.21
N TYR A 193 25.46 -14.87 10.91
CA TYR A 193 24.16 -14.34 10.49
C TYR A 193 24.23 -13.69 9.10
N PHE A 194 25.34 -12.99 8.78
CA PHE A 194 25.48 -12.23 7.54
C PHE A 194 25.92 -13.09 6.34
N GLY A 195 26.08 -14.40 6.51
CA GLY A 195 26.36 -15.31 5.42
C GLY A 195 25.17 -15.43 4.45
N PRO A 196 25.40 -15.53 3.11
CA PRO A 196 24.35 -15.64 2.11
C PRO A 196 23.26 -16.67 2.43
N THR A 197 23.66 -17.88 2.81
CA THR A 197 22.74 -18.98 3.17
C THR A 197 21.91 -18.69 4.43
N ALA A 198 22.50 -18.03 5.43
CA ALA A 198 21.76 -17.63 6.64
C ALA A 198 20.74 -16.53 6.31
N LEU A 199 21.16 -15.50 5.57
CA LEU A 199 20.27 -14.42 5.14
C LEU A 199 19.09 -14.92 4.31
N ALA A 200 19.29 -15.88 3.40
CA ALA A 200 18.20 -16.49 2.64
C ALA A 200 17.19 -17.22 3.54
N ALA A 201 17.67 -18.03 4.49
CA ALA A 201 16.82 -18.78 5.41
C ALA A 201 16.02 -17.85 6.33
N ILE A 202 16.67 -16.82 6.87
CA ILE A 202 16.05 -15.82 7.74
C ILE A 202 15.04 -14.98 6.96
N THR A 203 15.35 -14.62 5.72
CA THR A 203 14.42 -13.91 4.82
C THR A 203 13.16 -14.74 4.56
N ARG A 204 13.33 -16.05 4.29
CA ARG A 204 12.21 -16.99 4.14
C ARG A 204 11.31 -16.99 5.39
N PHE A 205 11.90 -17.16 6.57
CA PHE A 205 11.14 -17.13 7.82
C PHE A 205 10.41 -15.81 8.02
N ASN A 206 11.10 -14.68 7.88
CA ASN A 206 10.50 -13.35 8.06
C ASN A 206 9.34 -13.10 7.07
N PHE A 207 9.47 -13.60 5.83
CA PHE A 207 8.39 -13.57 4.84
C PHE A 207 7.18 -14.41 5.27
N LEU A 208 7.41 -15.64 5.73
CA LEU A 208 6.34 -16.53 6.20
C LEU A 208 5.67 -16.00 7.48
N VAL A 209 6.42 -15.40 8.40
CA VAL A 209 5.88 -14.68 9.55
C VAL A 209 4.98 -13.53 9.09
N ARG A 210 5.42 -12.70 8.14
CA ARG A 210 4.61 -11.60 7.60
C ARG A 210 3.32 -12.10 6.96
N LYS A 211 3.39 -13.21 6.21
CA LYS A 211 2.22 -13.89 5.63
C LYS A 211 1.27 -14.39 6.71
N SER A 212 1.79 -15.08 7.73
CA SER A 212 1.01 -15.60 8.85
C SER A 212 0.35 -14.48 9.67
N PHE A 213 1.04 -13.36 9.92
CA PHE A 213 0.43 -12.19 10.58
C PHE A 213 -0.82 -11.70 9.83
N GLY A 214 -0.75 -11.55 8.50
CA GLY A 214 -1.90 -11.14 7.70
C GLY A 214 -3.09 -12.11 7.82
N ARG A 215 -2.80 -13.42 7.76
CA ARG A 215 -3.80 -14.48 7.94
C ARG A 215 -4.42 -14.46 9.34
N LEU A 216 -3.61 -14.38 10.39
CA LEU A 216 -4.05 -14.42 11.78
C LEU A 216 -4.85 -13.17 12.16
N ILE A 217 -4.45 -11.98 11.70
CA ILE A 217 -5.25 -10.75 11.87
C ILE A 217 -6.63 -10.92 11.22
N ALA A 218 -6.67 -11.45 9.99
CA ALA A 218 -7.93 -11.66 9.29
C ALA A 218 -8.83 -12.66 10.03
N ALA A 219 -8.24 -13.74 10.57
CA ALA A 219 -8.93 -14.73 11.39
C ALA A 219 -9.49 -14.12 12.68
N ASP A 220 -8.68 -13.34 13.42
CA ASP A 220 -9.09 -12.67 14.66
C ASP A 220 -10.21 -11.66 14.41
N LEU A 221 -10.09 -10.82 13.36
CA LEU A 221 -11.13 -9.87 12.99
C LEU A 221 -12.43 -10.56 12.57
N HIS A 222 -12.33 -11.73 11.91
CA HIS A 222 -13.51 -12.53 11.57
C HIS A 222 -14.16 -13.11 12.83
N ALA A 223 -13.38 -13.68 13.73
CA ALA A 223 -13.85 -14.22 15.00
C ALA A 223 -14.56 -13.15 15.85
N ILE A 224 -13.96 -11.96 15.98
CA ILE A 224 -14.59 -10.83 16.70
C ILE A 224 -15.94 -10.48 16.08
N ARG A 225 -16.02 -10.29 14.76
CA ARG A 225 -17.28 -9.94 14.09
C ARG A 225 -18.35 -11.01 14.27
N PHE A 226 -17.96 -12.28 14.18
CA PHE A 226 -18.88 -13.40 14.41
C PHE A 226 -19.43 -13.35 15.84
N SER A 227 -18.56 -13.23 16.84
CA SER A 227 -18.96 -13.21 18.25
C SER A 227 -19.80 -11.98 18.61
N LEU A 228 -19.50 -10.81 18.03
CA LEU A 228 -20.31 -9.60 18.20
C LEU A 228 -21.74 -9.78 17.66
N ASN A 229 -21.89 -10.39 16.48
CA ASN A 229 -23.22 -10.67 15.93
C ASN A 229 -24.00 -11.67 16.79
N GLU A 230 -23.31 -12.64 17.40
CA GLU A 230 -23.95 -13.60 18.30
C GLU A 230 -24.35 -12.97 19.64
N LEU A 231 -23.52 -12.08 20.20
CA LEU A 231 -23.87 -11.29 21.38
C LEU A 231 -25.10 -10.41 21.15
N GLU A 232 -25.18 -9.74 20.00
CA GLU A 232 -26.33 -8.93 19.61
C GLU A 232 -27.62 -9.78 19.53
N ARG A 233 -27.55 -10.99 18.96
CA ARG A 233 -28.69 -11.94 18.95
C ARG A 233 -29.12 -12.38 20.35
N ARG A 234 -28.20 -12.41 21.31
CA ARG A 234 -28.48 -12.71 22.73
C ARG A 234 -28.94 -11.48 23.52
N GLY A 235 -29.12 -10.33 22.87
CA GLY A 235 -29.56 -9.10 23.52
C GLY A 235 -28.49 -8.42 24.37
N VAL A 236 -27.22 -8.79 24.20
CA VAL A 236 -26.10 -8.09 24.85
C VAL A 236 -25.78 -6.84 24.03
N ALA A 237 -25.76 -5.67 24.67
CA ALA A 237 -25.50 -4.39 23.99
C ALA A 237 -24.07 -3.87 24.18
N THR A 238 -23.42 -4.27 25.27
CA THR A 238 -22.10 -3.76 25.69
C THR A 238 -21.17 -4.88 26.13
N VAL A 239 -19.86 -4.64 25.99
CA VAL A 239 -18.77 -5.55 26.36
C VAL A 239 -17.74 -4.79 27.18
N ASP A 240 -17.22 -5.37 28.25
CA ASP A 240 -16.12 -4.78 29.03
C ASP A 240 -14.80 -4.97 28.29
N CYS A 241 -14.28 -3.90 27.70
CA CYS A 241 -13.02 -3.91 26.95
C CYS A 241 -11.90 -3.15 27.68
N THR A 242 -11.96 -3.01 29.00
CA THR A 242 -10.94 -2.31 29.80
C THR A 242 -9.53 -2.86 29.62
N ARG A 243 -9.39 -4.19 29.45
CA ARG A 243 -8.10 -4.85 29.17
C ARG A 243 -7.45 -4.40 27.85
N ALA A 244 -8.25 -3.94 26.91
CA ALA A 244 -7.81 -3.36 25.64
C ALA A 244 -7.57 -1.84 25.72
N ASN A 245 -7.65 -1.22 26.90
CA ASN A 245 -7.67 0.23 27.12
C ASN A 245 -8.88 0.94 26.48
N LEU A 246 -10.02 0.25 26.40
CA LEU A 246 -11.31 0.81 25.99
C LEU A 246 -12.25 0.96 27.20
N SER A 247 -13.51 1.34 26.96
CA SER A 247 -14.52 1.46 28.01
C SER A 247 -14.88 0.10 28.61
N SER A 248 -15.34 0.09 29.86
CA SER A 248 -15.97 -1.09 30.50
C SER A 248 -17.38 -1.36 29.99
N GLN A 249 -17.94 -0.47 29.19
CA GLN A 249 -19.25 -0.57 28.56
C GLN A 249 -19.13 -0.20 27.07
N GLU A 250 -18.19 -0.83 26.37
CA GLU A 250 -17.99 -0.56 24.96
C GLU A 250 -19.16 -1.13 24.16
N SER A 251 -19.79 -0.31 23.31
CA SER A 251 -20.95 -0.75 22.53
C SER A 251 -20.52 -1.69 21.40
N ILE A 252 -21.40 -2.61 21.01
CA ILE A 252 -21.15 -3.50 19.86
C ILE A 252 -20.83 -2.70 18.58
N ASP A 253 -21.51 -1.58 18.36
CA ASP A 253 -21.29 -0.75 17.17
C ASP A 253 -19.93 -0.05 17.18
N ASN A 254 -19.46 0.42 18.33
CA ASN A 254 -18.11 0.96 18.46
C ASN A 254 -17.05 -0.12 18.20
N LEU A 255 -17.25 -1.33 18.72
CA LEU A 255 -16.34 -2.46 18.46
C LEU A 255 -16.31 -2.85 16.97
N ARG A 256 -17.45 -2.82 16.29
CA ARG A 256 -17.52 -3.01 14.82
C ARG A 256 -16.75 -1.92 14.09
N GLN A 257 -16.91 -0.66 14.49
CA GLN A 257 -16.20 0.48 13.91
C GLN A 257 -14.69 0.36 14.13
N ALA A 258 -14.25 0.06 15.36
CA ALA A 258 -12.86 -0.22 15.67
C ALA A 258 -12.32 -1.33 14.75
N CYS A 259 -13.00 -2.49 14.65
CA CYS A 259 -12.62 -3.59 13.77
C CYS A 259 -12.59 -3.22 12.27
N HIS A 260 -13.32 -2.19 11.85
CA HIS A 260 -13.27 -1.66 10.49
C HIS A 260 -12.03 -0.78 10.30
N GLU A 261 -11.74 0.09 11.28
CA GLU A 261 -10.58 0.96 11.29
C GLU A 261 -9.27 0.18 11.34
N TRP A 262 -9.24 -0.97 12.01
CA TRP A 262 -8.12 -1.93 12.06
C TRP A 262 -7.59 -2.36 10.68
N LYS A 263 -8.38 -2.22 9.60
CA LYS A 263 -7.90 -2.47 8.23
C LYS A 263 -6.90 -1.40 7.73
N LYS A 264 -6.90 -0.19 8.29
CA LYS A 264 -6.04 0.95 7.89
C LYS A 264 -4.64 0.98 8.55
N PRO A 265 -4.45 0.70 9.85
CA PRO A 265 -3.17 0.90 10.56
C PRO A 265 -2.08 -0.14 10.25
N PHE A 266 -2.36 -1.20 9.48
CA PHE A 266 -1.36 -2.26 9.20
C PHE A 266 -0.07 -1.73 8.54
N ARG A 267 -0.12 -0.57 7.87
CA ARG A 267 1.05 0.08 7.25
C ARG A 267 1.98 0.79 8.25
N ALA A 268 1.54 1.05 9.50
CA ALA A 268 2.34 1.74 10.53
C ALA A 268 2.60 0.88 11.78
N ALA A 269 1.75 -0.11 12.05
CA ALA A 269 1.67 -0.81 13.34
C ALA A 269 2.84 -1.74 13.69
N TYR A 270 3.67 -2.17 12.72
CA TYR A 270 4.82 -3.03 13.00
C TYR A 270 5.86 -2.38 13.92
N ALA A 271 5.83 -1.06 14.09
CA ALA A 271 6.76 -0.33 14.94
C ALA A 271 6.38 -0.33 16.44
N ALA A 272 5.11 -0.57 16.80
CA ALA A 272 4.64 -0.26 18.16
C ALA A 272 4.26 -1.46 19.02
N GLY A 273 3.94 -2.65 18.50
CA GLY A 273 3.55 -3.83 19.29
C GLY A 273 2.20 -3.70 20.04
N HIS A 274 1.88 -2.51 20.54
CA HIS A 274 0.65 -2.13 21.25
C HIS A 274 -0.61 -2.48 20.49
N ASN A 275 -0.55 -2.34 19.16
CA ASN A 275 -1.69 -2.58 18.30
C ASN A 275 -2.18 -4.03 18.37
N PHE A 276 -1.28 -5.02 18.30
CA PHE A 276 -1.73 -6.43 18.31
C PHE A 276 -2.32 -6.83 19.66
N LYS A 277 -1.79 -6.27 20.75
CA LYS A 277 -2.32 -6.53 22.09
C LYS A 277 -3.77 -6.07 22.20
N GLU A 278 -4.10 -4.86 21.76
CA GLU A 278 -5.48 -4.35 21.78
C GLU A 278 -6.44 -5.31 21.05
N LEU A 279 -6.10 -5.74 19.83
CA LEU A 279 -6.93 -6.67 19.05
C LEU A 279 -7.13 -8.02 19.77
N ILE A 280 -6.07 -8.56 20.37
CA ILE A 280 -6.14 -9.81 21.16
C ILE A 280 -7.03 -9.62 22.38
N GLU A 281 -6.89 -8.52 23.10
CA GLU A 281 -7.69 -8.24 24.30
C GLU A 281 -9.17 -8.01 23.97
N ILE A 282 -9.48 -7.31 22.87
CA ILE A 282 -10.86 -7.18 22.35
C ILE A 282 -11.43 -8.57 22.03
N ARG A 283 -10.68 -9.41 21.30
CA ARG A 283 -11.11 -10.77 20.98
C ARG A 283 -11.41 -11.57 22.25
N THR A 284 -10.51 -11.51 23.24
CA THR A 284 -10.66 -12.16 24.55
C THR A 284 -11.97 -11.73 25.22
N ALA A 285 -12.18 -10.42 25.36
CA ALA A 285 -13.32 -9.88 26.08
C ALA A 285 -14.66 -10.24 25.43
N VAL A 286 -14.72 -10.21 24.09
CA VAL A 286 -15.93 -10.58 23.34
C VAL A 286 -16.21 -12.08 23.47
N GLU A 287 -15.19 -12.94 23.37
CA GLU A 287 -15.34 -14.39 23.56
C GLU A 287 -15.76 -14.74 25.00
N ASP A 288 -15.15 -14.10 26.00
CA ASP A 288 -15.50 -14.29 27.41
C ASP A 288 -16.94 -13.86 27.69
N THR A 289 -17.36 -12.68 27.18
CA THR A 289 -18.74 -12.20 27.33
C THR A 289 -19.72 -13.16 26.65
N LEU A 290 -19.37 -13.68 25.48
CA LEU A 290 -20.21 -14.63 24.75
C LEU A 290 -20.36 -15.98 25.47
N ALA A 291 -19.32 -16.44 26.16
CA ALA A 291 -19.36 -17.66 26.96
C ALA A 291 -20.29 -17.52 28.19
N HIS A 292 -20.40 -16.33 28.77
CA HIS A 292 -21.23 -16.05 29.94
C HIS A 292 -22.63 -15.50 29.61
N ALA A 293 -22.87 -15.06 28.36
CA ALA A 293 -24.16 -14.52 27.94
C ALA A 293 -25.25 -15.61 27.93
N PRO A 294 -26.43 -15.35 28.52
CA PRO A 294 -27.52 -16.32 28.56
C PRO A 294 -27.94 -16.72 27.15
N GLN A 295 -28.08 -18.02 26.91
CA GLN A 295 -28.61 -18.53 25.65
C GLN A 295 -30.09 -18.14 25.54
N SER A 296 -30.43 -17.29 24.57
CA SER A 296 -31.78 -16.72 24.36
C SER A 296 -32.86 -17.75 23.94
N GLY A 297 -32.69 -19.04 24.29
CA GLY A 297 -33.54 -20.14 23.84
C GLY A 297 -33.83 -21.23 24.88
N SER A 298 -33.28 -21.17 26.10
CA SER A 298 -33.70 -22.09 27.17
C SER A 298 -34.84 -21.49 27.99
N ALA A 299 -35.99 -21.31 27.33
CA ALA A 299 -37.24 -21.09 28.04
C ALA A 299 -37.61 -22.41 28.75
N ALA A 300 -37.26 -22.52 30.02
CA ALA A 300 -37.85 -23.54 30.90
C ALA A 300 -39.38 -23.38 30.87
N PRO A 301 -40.17 -24.45 30.66
CA PRO A 301 -41.62 -24.33 30.63
C PRO A 301 -42.13 -23.98 32.02
N SER A 302 -42.47 -22.70 32.24
CA SER A 302 -43.13 -22.28 33.47
C SER A 302 -44.59 -22.74 33.43
N SER A 303 -44.86 -23.90 34.01
CA SER A 303 -46.20 -24.34 34.38
C SER A 303 -46.72 -23.46 35.52
N LYS A 304 -47.41 -22.36 35.19
CA LYS A 304 -48.41 -21.77 36.09
C LYS A 304 -49.65 -21.37 35.29
N LYS A 305 -50.70 -22.19 35.47
CA LYS A 305 -52.11 -21.82 35.25
C LYS A 305 -52.39 -20.46 35.89
N PRO A 306 -53.25 -19.66 35.26
CA PRO A 306 -54.56 -19.48 35.86
C PRO A 306 -55.70 -19.75 34.88
N ASP A 307 -56.74 -20.29 35.49
CA ASP A 307 -58.07 -20.59 34.99
C ASP A 307 -58.83 -19.28 34.69
N VAL A 308 -59.67 -19.31 33.63
CA VAL A 308 -61.08 -18.90 33.58
C VAL A 308 -61.47 -18.27 32.22
N SER A 309 -62.28 -19.08 31.51
CA SER A 309 -63.45 -18.80 30.66
C SER A 309 -63.49 -17.73 29.55
N ALA A 310 -63.85 -18.28 28.39
CA ALA A 310 -64.97 -17.92 27.50
C ALA A 310 -64.66 -17.15 26.20
N ALA A 311 -64.88 -17.88 25.11
CA ALA A 311 -64.84 -17.57 23.67
C ALA A 311 -66.16 -16.84 23.22
N PRO A 312 -66.44 -16.56 21.92
CA PRO A 312 -65.74 -17.05 20.72
C PRO A 312 -65.61 -16.12 19.48
N ALA A 313 -64.73 -16.60 18.58
CA ALA A 313 -64.79 -16.61 17.11
C ALA A 313 -64.52 -15.33 16.30
N SER A 314 -63.38 -15.35 15.59
CA SER A 314 -63.31 -14.92 14.19
C SER A 314 -62.33 -15.79 13.40
N ASN A 315 -62.74 -16.12 12.19
CA ASN A 315 -62.20 -17.11 11.26
C ASN A 315 -60.80 -16.77 10.74
N GLY A 316 -60.07 -17.84 10.39
CA GLY A 316 -58.70 -17.81 9.89
C GLY A 316 -58.56 -17.64 8.38
N THR A 317 -57.29 -17.51 7.96
CA THR A 317 -56.69 -18.16 6.79
C THR A 317 -55.15 -18.06 6.95
N PRO A 318 -54.39 -19.16 6.99
CA PRO A 318 -52.93 -19.12 7.08
C PRO A 318 -52.27 -19.17 5.69
N LEU A 319 -51.30 -18.28 5.46
CA LEU A 319 -50.34 -18.37 4.34
C LEU A 319 -49.14 -19.26 4.74
N PRO A 320 -48.51 -19.98 3.79
CA PRO A 320 -47.50 -21.00 4.09
C PRO A 320 -46.15 -20.40 4.49
N LEU A 321 -45.56 -20.94 5.57
CA LEU A 321 -44.16 -20.76 5.91
C LEU A 321 -43.26 -21.58 4.96
N GLU A 322 -42.43 -20.88 4.18
CA GLU A 322 -41.26 -21.47 3.53
C GLU A 322 -40.11 -21.65 4.54
N LYS A 323 -39.52 -22.85 4.52
CA LYS A 323 -38.35 -23.25 5.29
C LYS A 323 -37.11 -22.48 4.83
N PRO A 324 -36.21 -22.04 5.74
CA PRO A 324 -34.91 -21.55 5.34
C PRO A 324 -33.99 -22.74 5.02
N ALA A 325 -33.53 -22.81 3.77
CA ALA A 325 -32.49 -23.74 3.35
C ALA A 325 -31.12 -23.17 3.73
N ASP A 326 -30.47 -23.90 4.61
CA ASP A 326 -29.11 -23.72 5.09
C ASP A 326 -28.10 -23.97 3.96
N LYS A 327 -27.42 -22.92 3.49
CA LYS A 327 -26.16 -23.00 2.71
C LYS A 327 -25.32 -21.74 2.97
N GLN A 328 -24.58 -21.74 4.07
CA GLN A 328 -23.43 -20.85 4.23
C GLN A 328 -22.32 -21.30 3.28
N HIS A 329 -22.19 -20.58 2.16
CA HIS A 329 -21.03 -20.64 1.27
C HIS A 329 -19.92 -19.80 1.94
N ASN A 330 -18.88 -20.45 2.42
CA ASN A 330 -17.65 -19.80 2.89
C ASN A 330 -16.83 -19.38 1.66
N ASP A 331 -17.05 -18.15 1.18
CA ASP A 331 -16.10 -17.51 0.27
C ASP A 331 -14.94 -16.90 1.09
N PRO A 332 -13.68 -17.29 0.84
CA PRO A 332 -12.54 -16.65 1.47
C PRO A 332 -12.42 -15.21 0.97
N ILE A 333 -12.58 -14.24 1.87
CA ILE A 333 -12.23 -12.83 1.62
C ILE A 333 -10.70 -12.77 1.48
N ALA A 334 -10.22 -12.79 0.24
CA ALA A 334 -8.84 -12.51 -0.09
C ALA A 334 -8.50 -11.08 0.36
N VAL A 335 -7.60 -10.95 1.33
CA VAL A 335 -6.94 -9.68 1.62
C VAL A 335 -6.00 -9.40 0.45
N GLU A 336 -6.47 -8.58 -0.48
CA GLU A 336 -5.80 -8.28 -1.73
C GLU A 336 -4.47 -7.53 -1.47
N PHE A 337 -3.36 -8.26 -1.48
CA PHE A 337 -2.03 -7.68 -1.65
C PHE A 337 -1.85 -7.38 -3.14
N THR A 338 -2.30 -6.22 -3.60
CA THR A 338 -2.12 -5.80 -4.99
C THR A 338 -0.64 -5.52 -5.28
N HIS A 339 0.09 -6.53 -5.75
CA HIS A 339 1.35 -6.37 -6.47
C HIS A 339 1.11 -6.78 -7.93
N LYS A 340 1.06 -5.81 -8.84
CA LYS A 340 0.96 -6.07 -10.29
C LYS A 340 2.33 -6.45 -10.83
N ALA A 341 2.38 -7.56 -11.56
CA ALA A 341 3.53 -8.04 -12.30
C ALA A 341 4.01 -7.03 -13.35
N GLN A 342 5.32 -6.79 -13.41
CA GLN A 342 5.97 -6.04 -14.48
C GLN A 342 6.14 -6.91 -15.75
N PRO A 343 5.99 -6.35 -16.96
CA PRO A 343 6.29 -7.06 -18.20
C PRO A 343 7.80 -7.18 -18.43
N LYS A 344 8.22 -8.37 -18.89
CA LYS A 344 9.60 -8.76 -19.21
C LYS A 344 10.08 -7.98 -20.45
N ILE A 345 10.99 -7.02 -20.27
CA ILE A 345 11.64 -6.28 -21.37
C ILE A 345 12.88 -7.06 -21.81
N THR A 346 12.90 -7.55 -23.05
CA THR A 346 14.10 -8.06 -23.71
C THR A 346 14.94 -6.91 -24.25
N PRO A 347 16.27 -6.88 -24.03
CA PRO A 347 17.14 -5.82 -24.53
C PRO A 347 17.39 -5.96 -26.05
N PRO A 348 17.35 -4.86 -26.83
CA PRO A 348 17.79 -4.88 -28.22
C PRO A 348 19.33 -4.83 -28.31
N LYS A 349 19.82 -5.56 -29.30
CA LYS A 349 21.23 -5.73 -29.71
C LYS A 349 21.85 -4.39 -30.16
N PRO A 350 23.11 -4.07 -29.77
CA PRO A 350 23.75 -2.81 -30.14
C PRO A 350 24.27 -2.85 -31.58
N ALA A 351 23.91 -1.85 -32.38
CA ALA A 351 24.55 -1.54 -33.66
C ALA A 351 25.52 -0.36 -33.46
N ALA A 352 26.74 -0.53 -33.97
CA ALA A 352 27.84 0.43 -33.92
C ALA A 352 27.57 1.67 -34.81
N PRO A 353 28.18 2.84 -34.51
CA PRO A 353 27.95 4.07 -35.26
C PRO A 353 28.90 4.16 -36.47
N GLU A 354 28.33 4.39 -37.66
CA GLU A 354 29.06 4.75 -38.86
C GLU A 354 28.97 6.27 -39.06
N LEU A 355 30.14 6.91 -39.13
CA LEU A 355 30.35 8.32 -39.42
C LEU A 355 29.92 8.65 -40.86
N MET A 356 28.99 9.59 -41.06
CA MET A 356 28.96 10.42 -42.27
C MET A 356 28.38 11.83 -42.05
N SER A 357 29.27 12.79 -42.32
CA SER A 357 29.10 14.00 -43.14
C SER A 357 27.86 14.87 -43.03
N MET A 358 28.10 16.13 -42.67
CA MET A 358 27.17 17.25 -42.78
C MET A 358 26.99 17.67 -44.25
N GLN A 359 25.75 17.68 -44.73
CA GLN A 359 25.31 18.57 -45.80
C GLN A 359 23.92 19.12 -45.48
N ALA A 360 23.78 20.43 -45.61
CA ALA A 360 22.57 21.20 -45.37
C ALA A 360 21.51 20.93 -46.47
N PRO A 361 20.20 20.97 -46.16
CA PRO A 361 19.18 21.04 -47.20
C PRO A 361 18.48 22.40 -47.24
N SER A 362 18.44 22.94 -48.45
CA SER A 362 17.54 24.00 -48.89
C SER A 362 16.08 23.55 -48.91
N GLN A 363 15.21 24.53 -48.75
CA GLN A 363 13.76 24.44 -48.67
C GLN A 363 13.13 23.93 -49.98
N THR A 364 12.14 23.04 -49.86
CA THR A 364 11.07 22.90 -50.85
C THR A 364 9.76 22.55 -50.16
N THR A 365 8.75 23.37 -50.40
CA THR A 365 7.39 23.35 -49.85
C THR A 365 6.42 22.62 -50.76
N THR A 366 5.61 21.67 -50.24
CA THR A 366 4.15 21.53 -50.50
C THR A 366 3.54 20.42 -49.61
N PRO A 367 2.21 20.42 -49.34
CA PRO A 367 1.63 19.96 -48.07
C PRO A 367 0.77 18.69 -48.17
N ALA A 368 0.63 17.95 -47.06
CA ALA A 368 -0.61 17.32 -46.59
C ALA A 368 -0.34 16.45 -45.33
N GLY A 369 -1.15 16.63 -44.28
CA GLY A 369 -1.13 15.80 -43.06
C GLY A 369 -0.55 16.51 -41.84
N GLY A 370 -1.10 17.67 -41.47
CA GLY A 370 -0.65 18.43 -40.31
C GLY A 370 -1.00 17.75 -38.99
N THR A 371 -0.05 17.03 -38.40
CA THR A 371 0.00 16.83 -36.95
C THR A 371 0.13 18.22 -36.31
N PRO A 372 -0.74 18.62 -35.38
CA PRO A 372 -0.65 19.94 -34.75
C PRO A 372 0.72 20.10 -34.08
N ALA A 373 1.33 21.28 -34.25
CA ALA A 373 2.61 21.60 -33.64
C ALA A 373 2.54 21.40 -32.11
N PRO A 374 3.61 20.90 -31.44
CA PRO A 374 3.63 20.57 -30.01
C PRO A 374 3.17 21.71 -29.09
N SER A 375 3.28 22.96 -29.54
CA SER A 375 2.88 24.16 -28.79
C SER A 375 1.35 24.32 -28.62
N ALA A 376 0.51 23.66 -29.41
CA ALA A 376 -0.94 23.84 -29.39
C ALA A 376 -1.68 22.84 -28.47
N ILE A 377 -1.01 21.80 -27.97
CA ILE A 377 -1.65 20.69 -27.24
C ILE A 377 -1.98 21.07 -25.79
N ALA A 378 -1.10 21.79 -25.10
CA ALA A 378 -1.33 22.19 -23.71
C ALA A 378 -2.55 23.12 -23.53
N PRO A 379 -2.76 24.16 -24.38
CA PRO A 379 -3.98 24.97 -24.33
C PRO A 379 -5.26 24.17 -24.57
N ALA A 380 -5.23 23.19 -25.47
CA ALA A 380 -6.39 22.34 -25.76
C ALA A 380 -6.80 21.48 -24.55
N ILE A 381 -5.83 20.89 -23.85
CA ILE A 381 -6.10 20.09 -22.64
C ILE A 381 -6.64 20.97 -21.51
N ALA A 382 -6.08 22.16 -21.33
CA ALA A 382 -6.58 23.12 -20.34
C ALA A 382 -8.02 23.56 -20.65
N ALA A 383 -8.33 23.81 -21.93
CA ALA A 383 -9.69 24.10 -22.37
C ALA A 383 -10.64 22.92 -22.12
N GLU A 384 -10.20 21.68 -22.34
CA GLU A 384 -11.02 20.48 -22.09
C GLU A 384 -11.29 20.27 -20.59
N MET A 385 -10.33 20.58 -19.71
CA MET A 385 -10.57 20.60 -18.26
C MET A 385 -11.63 21.62 -17.87
N GLN A 386 -11.51 22.86 -18.37
CA GLN A 386 -12.47 23.91 -18.05
C GLN A 386 -13.86 23.55 -18.58
N ALA A 387 -13.95 23.03 -19.81
CA ALA A 387 -15.18 22.54 -20.38
C ALA A 387 -15.82 21.43 -19.53
N ALA A 388 -15.01 20.55 -18.94
CA ALA A 388 -15.49 19.50 -18.03
C ALA A 388 -16.06 20.08 -16.73
N VAL A 389 -15.39 21.07 -16.11
CA VAL A 389 -15.90 21.79 -14.94
C VAL A 389 -17.25 22.43 -15.26
N ASP A 390 -17.34 23.16 -16.37
CA ASP A 390 -18.56 23.85 -16.77
C ASP A 390 -19.70 22.87 -17.07
N GLN A 391 -19.39 21.74 -17.71
CA GLN A 391 -20.37 20.69 -17.99
C GLN A 391 -20.90 20.04 -16.70
N ILE A 392 -20.04 19.76 -15.72
CA ILE A 392 -20.47 19.22 -14.42
C ILE A 392 -21.40 20.22 -13.71
N ASN A 393 -21.03 21.50 -13.67
CA ASN A 393 -21.88 22.55 -13.10
C ASN A 393 -23.25 22.65 -13.77
N ARG A 394 -23.29 22.61 -15.10
CA ARG A 394 -24.55 22.63 -15.86
C ARG A 394 -25.42 21.42 -15.55
N GLU A 395 -24.86 20.22 -15.51
CA GLU A 395 -25.62 18.99 -15.24
C GLU A 395 -26.10 18.91 -13.79
N LEU A 396 -25.31 19.36 -12.80
CA LEU A 396 -25.77 19.42 -11.41
C LEU A 396 -26.94 20.39 -11.24
N THR A 397 -26.87 21.55 -11.90
CA THR A 397 -27.93 22.57 -11.88
C THR A 397 -29.19 22.06 -12.57
N LYS A 398 -29.05 21.51 -13.79
CA LYS A 398 -30.15 20.98 -14.59
C LYS A 398 -30.92 19.86 -13.89
N ASN A 399 -30.20 19.00 -13.16
CA ASN A 399 -30.82 17.87 -12.45
C ASN A 399 -31.23 18.23 -11.01
N HIS A 400 -31.14 19.51 -10.62
CA HIS A 400 -31.48 20.00 -9.27
C HIS A 400 -30.82 19.20 -8.14
N VAL A 401 -29.56 18.81 -8.33
CA VAL A 401 -28.81 18.01 -7.34
C VAL A 401 -28.54 18.88 -6.10
N LYS A 402 -28.85 18.35 -4.92
CA LYS A 402 -28.63 19.05 -3.64
C LYS A 402 -27.24 18.74 -3.09
N ALA A 403 -26.64 19.71 -2.40
CA ALA A 403 -25.42 19.50 -1.62
C ALA A 403 -25.60 18.32 -0.64
N GLY A 404 -24.57 17.49 -0.49
CA GLY A 404 -24.63 16.27 0.32
C GLY A 404 -25.15 15.02 -0.42
N SER A 405 -25.63 15.15 -1.66
CA SER A 405 -26.09 14.01 -2.47
C SER A 405 -24.98 13.44 -3.36
N VAL A 406 -25.06 12.15 -3.71
CA VAL A 406 -24.24 11.54 -4.77
C VAL A 406 -24.89 11.83 -6.13
N ALA A 407 -24.10 12.07 -7.18
CA ALA A 407 -24.61 12.34 -8.52
C ALA A 407 -23.88 11.52 -9.59
N ASN A 408 -24.58 11.15 -10.67
CA ASN A 408 -23.99 10.55 -11.86
C ASN A 408 -24.11 11.51 -13.03
N ILE A 409 -22.99 12.05 -13.49
CA ILE A 409 -22.95 13.08 -14.53
C ILE A 409 -22.50 12.46 -15.86
N PRO A 410 -23.31 12.55 -16.93
CA PRO A 410 -22.89 12.11 -18.26
C PRO A 410 -21.87 13.11 -18.84
N LEU A 411 -20.66 12.66 -19.14
CA LEU A 411 -19.60 13.50 -19.70
C LEU A 411 -18.74 12.68 -20.67
N GLY A 412 -18.56 13.18 -21.90
CA GLY A 412 -17.70 12.52 -22.89
C GLY A 412 -18.04 11.05 -23.18
N GLY A 413 -19.32 10.67 -23.08
CA GLY A 413 -19.78 9.30 -23.29
C GLY A 413 -19.59 8.36 -22.09
N VAL A 414 -19.06 8.84 -20.96
CA VAL A 414 -18.97 8.10 -19.69
C VAL A 414 -19.94 8.65 -18.66
N LYS A 415 -20.37 7.81 -17.70
CA LYS A 415 -21.11 8.23 -16.51
C LYS A 415 -20.12 8.45 -15.37
N LEU A 416 -19.85 9.70 -15.02
CA LEU A 416 -18.97 10.08 -13.93
C LEU A 416 -19.74 10.11 -12.61
N MET A 417 -19.39 9.24 -11.66
CA MET A 417 -19.96 9.26 -10.31
C MET A 417 -19.23 10.27 -9.42
N LEU A 418 -19.99 11.20 -8.85
CA LEU A 418 -19.54 12.21 -7.89
C LEU A 418 -20.02 11.86 -6.48
N SER A 419 -19.11 11.84 -5.50
CA SER A 419 -19.49 11.72 -4.09
C SER A 419 -20.13 12.99 -3.54
N SER A 420 -20.77 12.88 -2.38
CA SER A 420 -21.45 13.99 -1.71
C SER A 420 -20.59 15.24 -1.51
N TRP A 421 -19.32 15.07 -1.14
CA TRP A 421 -18.37 16.19 -1.00
C TRP A 421 -17.88 16.77 -2.33
N GLU A 422 -17.78 15.95 -3.38
CA GLU A 422 -17.46 16.44 -4.72
C GLU A 422 -18.62 17.29 -5.25
N VAL A 423 -19.87 16.81 -5.10
CA VAL A 423 -21.07 17.60 -5.41
C VAL A 423 -21.12 18.88 -4.59
N GLY A 424 -20.82 18.82 -3.28
CA GLY A 424 -20.72 19.99 -2.42
C GLY A 424 -19.72 21.02 -2.97
N ALA A 425 -18.54 20.58 -3.43
CA ALA A 425 -17.52 21.46 -3.98
C ALA A 425 -17.96 22.20 -5.25
N PHE A 426 -18.82 21.62 -6.09
CA PHE A 426 -19.36 22.30 -7.28
C PHE A 426 -20.53 23.25 -6.96
N LEU A 427 -21.24 23.05 -5.84
CA LEU A 427 -22.42 23.85 -5.48
C LEU A 427 -22.13 24.97 -4.48
N GLN A 428 -21.00 24.92 -3.76
CA GLN A 428 -20.60 25.91 -2.78
C GLN A 428 -19.75 27.03 -3.39
N ASN A 429 -19.64 28.15 -2.67
CA ASN A 429 -18.76 29.25 -3.07
C ASN A 429 -17.31 28.77 -3.18
N ALA A 430 -16.62 29.24 -4.22
CA ALA A 430 -15.24 28.84 -4.50
C ALA A 430 -14.31 29.30 -3.37
N ASP A 431 -13.81 28.33 -2.61
CA ASP A 431 -12.60 28.42 -1.83
C ASP A 431 -11.48 27.59 -2.50
N GLU A 432 -10.26 27.71 -2.00
CA GLU A 432 -9.11 27.02 -2.59
C GLU A 432 -9.24 25.48 -2.55
N THR A 433 -9.92 24.94 -1.54
CA THR A 433 -10.12 23.49 -1.37
C THR A 433 -11.14 22.95 -2.38
N THR A 434 -12.25 23.67 -2.55
CA THR A 434 -13.30 23.36 -3.51
C THR A 434 -12.79 23.51 -4.94
N GLU A 435 -11.99 24.53 -5.26
CA GLU A 435 -11.35 24.64 -6.58
C GLU A 435 -10.42 23.45 -6.85
N THR A 436 -9.61 23.05 -5.86
CA THR A 436 -8.72 21.89 -5.97
C THR A 436 -9.52 20.60 -6.22
N LEU A 437 -10.64 20.41 -5.53
CA LEU A 437 -11.54 19.27 -5.74
C LEU A 437 -12.17 19.30 -7.13
N GLN A 438 -12.69 20.45 -7.58
CA GLN A 438 -13.30 20.61 -8.90
C GLN A 438 -12.30 20.28 -10.01
N ARG A 439 -11.06 20.77 -9.92
CA ARG A 439 -10.00 20.50 -10.90
C ARG A 439 -9.58 19.03 -10.93
N ALA A 440 -9.45 18.38 -9.76
CA ALA A 440 -9.14 16.96 -9.68
C ALA A 440 -10.27 16.09 -10.27
N VAL A 441 -11.53 16.45 -10.01
CA VAL A 441 -12.70 15.79 -10.60
C VAL A 441 -12.73 15.99 -12.13
N ALA A 442 -12.42 17.20 -12.61
CA ALA A 442 -12.33 17.48 -14.05
C ALA A 442 -11.21 16.67 -14.72
N ALA A 443 -10.01 16.60 -14.12
CA ALA A 443 -8.93 15.76 -14.63
C ALA A 443 -9.35 14.29 -14.75
N ARG A 444 -10.06 13.77 -13.73
CA ARG A 444 -10.66 12.42 -13.75
C ARG A 444 -11.68 12.27 -14.88
N ALA A 445 -12.55 13.26 -15.07
CA ALA A 445 -13.57 13.25 -16.11
C ALA A 445 -12.95 13.20 -17.52
N VAL A 446 -11.92 14.03 -17.76
CA VAL A 446 -11.17 14.07 -19.02
C VAL A 446 -10.48 12.73 -19.27
N ILE A 447 -9.75 12.16 -18.31
CA ILE A 447 -9.11 10.83 -18.49
C ILE A 447 -10.16 9.76 -18.84
N ALA A 448 -11.27 9.70 -18.09
CA ALA A 448 -12.31 8.70 -18.32
C ALA A 448 -12.94 8.85 -19.72
N ALA A 449 -13.21 10.07 -20.16
CA ALA A 449 -13.69 10.35 -21.51
C ALA A 449 -12.68 9.91 -22.59
N GLN A 450 -11.38 10.17 -22.39
CA GLN A 450 -10.34 9.79 -23.36
C GLN A 450 -10.16 8.26 -23.44
N ILE A 451 -10.24 7.56 -22.30
CA ILE A 451 -10.26 6.09 -22.27
C ILE A 451 -11.43 5.55 -23.10
N GLU A 452 -12.62 6.14 -22.94
CA GLU A 452 -13.83 5.72 -23.64
C GLU A 452 -13.80 6.03 -25.14
N ARG A 453 -13.34 7.23 -25.54
CA ARG A 453 -13.10 7.58 -26.95
C ARG A 453 -12.13 6.61 -27.61
N ARG A 454 -11.05 6.27 -26.92
CA ARG A 454 -10.07 5.27 -27.37
C ARG A 454 -10.69 3.87 -27.54
N LYS A 455 -11.60 3.46 -26.64
CA LYS A 455 -12.35 2.18 -26.77
C LYS A 455 -13.24 2.18 -28.02
N ARG A 456 -13.87 3.31 -28.34
CA ARG A 456 -14.73 3.50 -29.52
C ARG A 456 -13.97 3.66 -30.84
N GLY A 457 -12.65 3.84 -30.80
CA GLY A 457 -11.83 4.08 -32.00
C GLY A 457 -11.90 5.53 -32.51
N GLU A 458 -12.43 6.45 -31.71
CA GLU A 458 -12.34 7.89 -31.97
C GLU A 458 -10.89 8.35 -31.76
N ILE A 459 -10.46 9.40 -32.46
CA ILE A 459 -9.12 9.99 -32.29
C ILE A 459 -9.10 10.67 -30.91
N PRO A 460 -8.43 10.09 -29.89
CA PRO A 460 -8.39 10.72 -28.59
C PRO A 460 -7.43 11.91 -28.64
N LEU A 461 -7.54 12.81 -27.67
CA LEU A 461 -6.42 13.67 -27.33
C LEU A 461 -5.18 12.81 -27.04
N ASP A 462 -4.00 13.42 -27.15
CA ASP A 462 -2.75 12.80 -26.75
C ASP A 462 -2.81 12.34 -25.28
N LEU A 463 -3.17 11.07 -25.07
CA LEU A 463 -3.43 10.48 -23.76
C LEU A 463 -2.23 10.62 -22.82
N PRO A 464 -0.98 10.41 -23.27
CA PRO A 464 0.22 10.81 -22.51
C PRO A 464 0.20 12.24 -21.96
N GLN A 465 -0.21 13.24 -22.76
CA GLN A 465 -0.28 14.63 -22.30
C GLN A 465 -1.43 14.86 -21.32
N VAL A 466 -2.56 14.18 -21.51
CA VAL A 466 -3.68 14.19 -20.57
C VAL A 466 -3.27 13.58 -19.22
N ILE A 467 -2.52 12.47 -19.23
CA ILE A 467 -1.95 11.86 -18.02
C ILE A 467 -0.96 12.82 -17.35
N LYS A 468 -0.10 13.49 -18.11
CA LYS A 468 0.84 14.50 -17.57
C LYS A 468 0.12 15.66 -16.89
N MET A 469 -0.97 16.15 -17.49
CA MET A 469 -1.84 17.15 -16.84
C MET A 469 -2.44 16.61 -15.53
N ALA A 470 -2.96 15.38 -15.55
CA ALA A 470 -3.53 14.77 -14.35
C ALA A 470 -2.50 14.55 -13.24
N GLN A 471 -1.24 14.26 -13.59
CA GLN A 471 -0.12 14.23 -12.64
C GLN A 471 0.12 15.60 -11.98
N LEU A 472 0.02 16.70 -12.74
CA LEU A 472 0.13 18.05 -12.19
C LEU A 472 -0.99 18.35 -11.19
N GLU A 473 -2.23 18.03 -11.53
CA GLU A 473 -3.38 18.21 -10.61
C GLU A 473 -3.30 17.26 -9.40
N SER A 474 -2.78 16.04 -9.59
CA SER A 474 -2.45 15.11 -8.50
C SER A 474 -1.41 15.70 -7.53
N GLY A 475 -0.42 16.45 -8.03
CA GLY A 475 0.53 17.16 -7.20
C GLY A 475 -0.13 18.26 -6.35
N LYS A 476 -1.02 19.04 -6.95
CA LYS A 476 -1.76 20.12 -6.25
C LYS A 476 -2.67 19.58 -5.15
N ILE A 477 -3.45 18.54 -5.44
CA ILE A 477 -4.33 17.93 -4.42
C ILE A 477 -3.52 17.30 -3.28
N GLN A 478 -2.36 16.71 -3.57
CA GLN A 478 -1.45 16.17 -2.55
C GLN A 478 -0.91 17.27 -1.63
N ALA A 479 -0.52 18.41 -2.19
CA ALA A 479 -0.10 19.58 -1.41
C ALA A 479 -1.25 20.07 -0.51
N ARG A 480 -2.47 20.15 -1.05
CA ARG A 480 -3.65 20.60 -0.28
C ARG A 480 -4.02 19.62 0.85
N ILE A 481 -3.88 18.31 0.64
CA ILE A 481 -4.04 17.30 1.70
C ILE A 481 -3.06 17.57 2.84
N ALA A 482 -1.80 17.91 2.53
CA ALA A 482 -0.80 18.23 3.55
C ALA A 482 -1.17 19.51 4.32
N SER A 483 -1.59 20.58 3.63
CA SER A 483 -2.06 21.82 4.26
C SER A 483 -3.28 21.59 5.15
N ALA A 484 -4.27 20.81 4.70
CA ALA A 484 -5.46 20.48 5.50
C ALA A 484 -5.10 19.70 6.77
N LYS A 485 -4.17 18.73 6.67
CA LYS A 485 -3.65 18.01 7.84
C LYS A 485 -2.92 18.94 8.82
N GLN A 486 -2.12 19.87 8.31
CA GLN A 486 -1.42 20.84 9.15
C GLN A 486 -2.39 21.79 9.87
N ALA A 487 -3.45 22.20 9.19
CA ALA A 487 -4.53 23.01 9.75
C ALA A 487 -5.46 22.22 10.68
N LYS A 488 -5.25 20.90 10.84
CA LYS A 488 -6.15 19.97 11.55
C LYS A 488 -7.58 19.95 11.00
N ASP A 489 -7.75 20.30 9.73
CA ASP A 489 -9.00 20.15 9.01
C ASP A 489 -9.09 18.72 8.46
N ILE A 490 -9.56 17.83 9.33
CA ILE A 490 -9.60 16.38 9.06
C ILE A 490 -10.59 16.07 7.93
N ASP A 491 -11.73 16.75 7.88
CA ASP A 491 -12.77 16.50 6.88
C ASP A 491 -12.26 16.86 5.48
N SER A 492 -11.64 18.03 5.31
CA SER A 492 -11.02 18.41 4.04
C SER A 492 -9.91 17.43 3.65
N ALA A 493 -9.04 17.05 4.60
CA ALA A 493 -7.96 16.10 4.33
C ALA A 493 -8.48 14.74 3.83
N VAL A 494 -9.56 14.23 4.43
CA VAL A 494 -10.19 12.96 4.04
C VAL A 494 -10.86 13.08 2.66
N ASN A 495 -11.62 14.15 2.42
CA ASN A 495 -12.33 14.37 1.15
C ASN A 495 -11.36 14.54 -0.03
N LEU A 496 -10.29 15.31 0.16
CA LEU A 496 -9.22 15.48 -0.82
C LEU A 496 -8.50 14.14 -1.08
N ALA A 497 -8.14 13.39 -0.04
CA ALA A 497 -7.47 12.10 -0.19
C ALA A 497 -8.32 11.06 -0.92
N ALA A 498 -9.62 11.01 -0.66
CA ALA A 498 -10.54 10.12 -1.35
C ALA A 498 -10.65 10.45 -2.85
N THR A 499 -10.76 11.74 -3.18
CA THR A 499 -10.83 12.25 -4.56
C THR A 499 -9.51 11.99 -5.30
N HIS A 500 -8.37 12.24 -4.65
CA HIS A 500 -7.04 11.96 -5.17
C HIS A 500 -6.84 10.48 -5.51
N LYS A 501 -7.25 9.57 -4.61
CA LYS A 501 -7.16 8.12 -4.85
C LYS A 501 -7.94 7.69 -6.10
N ARG A 502 -9.12 8.27 -6.34
CA ARG A 502 -9.92 7.98 -7.55
C ARG A 502 -9.25 8.49 -8.83
N LEU A 503 -8.61 9.66 -8.77
CA LEU A 503 -7.84 10.19 -9.90
C LEU A 503 -6.66 9.26 -10.25
N LEU A 504 -5.87 8.85 -9.25
CA LEU A 504 -4.74 7.92 -9.46
C LEU A 504 -5.18 6.59 -10.07
N ALA A 505 -6.30 6.03 -9.62
CA ALA A 505 -6.83 4.77 -10.17
C ALA A 505 -7.15 4.84 -11.67
N LEU A 506 -7.66 6.00 -12.14
CA LEU A 506 -7.94 6.21 -13.56
C LEU A 506 -6.68 6.47 -14.39
N MET A 507 -5.69 7.15 -13.82
CA MET A 507 -4.37 7.30 -14.46
C MET A 507 -3.74 5.92 -14.69
N ASP A 508 -3.79 5.04 -13.70
CA ASP A 508 -3.31 3.66 -13.81
C ASP A 508 -4.10 2.84 -14.85
N GLU A 509 -5.39 3.12 -15.05
CA GLU A 509 -6.19 2.48 -16.11
C GLU A 509 -5.80 3.01 -17.50
N ALA A 510 -5.59 4.32 -17.64
CA ALA A 510 -5.24 4.96 -18.90
C ALA A 510 -3.92 4.45 -19.50
N VAL A 511 -2.97 4.06 -18.66
CA VAL A 511 -1.65 3.53 -19.07
C VAL A 511 -1.74 2.09 -19.59
N LYS A 512 -2.79 1.34 -19.25
CA LYS A 512 -2.89 -0.08 -19.66
C LYS A 512 -2.99 -0.20 -21.19
N PRO A 513 -2.23 -1.13 -21.81
CA PRO A 513 -2.38 -1.41 -23.23
C PRO A 513 -3.79 -1.98 -23.51
N ARG A 514 -4.34 -1.66 -24.68
CA ARG A 514 -5.60 -2.25 -25.15
C ARG A 514 -5.37 -3.76 -25.29
N LYS A 515 -6.15 -4.56 -24.55
CA LYS A 515 -6.19 -6.01 -24.74
C LYS A 515 -6.91 -6.34 -26.03
#